data_AF-A0A2D6FN40-F1
#
_entry.id   AF-A0A2D6FN40-F1
#
_cell.length_a   1.000
_cell.length_b   1.000
_cell.length_c   1.000
_cell.angle_alpha   90.00
_cell.angle_beta   90.00
_cell.angle_gamma   90.00
#
_symmetry.space_group_name_H-M   'P 1'
#
loop_
_entity.id
_entity.type
_entity.pdbx_description
1 polymer ?
#
loop_
_entity_poly.entity_id
_entity_poly.type
_entity_poly.pdbx_seq_one_letter_code
_entity_poly.pdbx_strand_id
1 'polypeptide(L)' 'MHFNHLLEKRDLRRICKNGMKNCYLLPVGNVTATAGNNVSLTVECKTCNRREDIFLTEKQYKTQEKLIMKEVEHV' A
#
# COMPACT_ATOMS: atom_id res chain seq x y z
N MET A 1 4.55 -10.77 1.13
CA MET A 1 3.26 -11.24 0.54
C MET A 1 2.73 -10.20 -0.45
N HIS A 2 1.81 -10.52 -1.36
CA HIS A 2 1.26 -9.58 -2.36
C HIS A 2 0.37 -8.50 -1.71
N PHE A 3 0.88 -7.36 -1.27
CA PHE A 3 0.10 -6.28 -0.61
C PHE A 3 -1.16 -5.85 -1.37
N ASN A 4 -1.16 -6.05 -2.69
CA ASN A 4 -2.30 -5.92 -3.59
C ASN A 4 -3.66 -6.38 -3.03
N HIS A 5 -3.74 -7.53 -2.35
CA HIS A 5 -5.02 -8.03 -1.78
C HIS A 5 -5.67 -7.09 -0.76
N LEU A 6 -4.93 -6.11 -0.26
CA LEU A 6 -5.34 -5.14 0.75
C LEU A 6 -5.91 -3.86 0.14
N LEU A 7 -5.70 -3.67 -1.16
CA LEU A 7 -6.17 -2.51 -1.87
C LEU A 7 -7.57 -2.73 -2.42
N GLU A 8 -8.32 -1.65 -2.61
CA GLU A 8 -9.63 -1.75 -3.24
C GLU A 8 -9.50 -2.38 -4.65
N LYS A 9 -10.56 -3.04 -5.12
CA LYS A 9 -10.58 -3.70 -6.45
C LYS A 9 -10.17 -2.78 -7.60
N ARG A 10 -10.30 -1.46 -7.45
CA ARG A 10 -9.85 -0.46 -8.43
C ARG A 10 -8.33 -0.33 -8.47
N ASP A 11 -7.68 -0.34 -7.31
CA ASP A 11 -6.23 -0.24 -7.18
C ASP A 11 -5.54 -1.55 -7.56
N LEU A 12 -6.20 -2.68 -7.32
CA LEU A 12 -5.81 -4.00 -7.81
C LEU A 12 -5.72 -4.13 -9.34
N ARG A 13 -6.50 -3.32 -10.07
CA ARG A 13 -6.49 -3.27 -11.55
C ARG A 13 -5.46 -2.30 -12.10
N ARG A 14 -4.66 -1.63 -11.27
CA ARG A 14 -3.65 -0.70 -11.75
C ARG A 14 -2.51 -1.45 -12.42
N ILE A 15 -2.35 -1.17 -13.70
CA ILE A 15 -1.25 -1.68 -14.52
C ILE A 15 -0.08 -0.70 -14.41
N CYS A 16 1.15 -1.21 -14.39
CA CYS A 16 2.34 -0.36 -14.45
C CYS A 16 2.30 0.52 -15.72
N LYS A 17 2.92 1.71 -15.70
CA LYS A 17 2.99 2.60 -16.89
C LYS A 17 3.53 1.90 -18.14
N ASN A 18 4.37 0.87 -17.98
CA ASN A 18 4.89 0.06 -19.09
C ASN A 18 3.93 -1.01 -19.62
N GLY A 19 2.68 -1.08 -19.15
CA GLY A 19 1.62 -1.95 -19.69
C GLY A 19 1.79 -3.45 -19.52
N MET A 20 2.99 -3.93 -19.16
CA MET A 20 3.34 -5.34 -19.23
C MET A 20 2.97 -6.18 -17.99
N LYS A 21 2.80 -5.55 -16.81
CA LYS A 21 2.56 -6.27 -15.54
C LYS A 21 1.67 -5.48 -14.59
N ASN A 22 0.87 -6.20 -13.80
CA ASN A 22 0.13 -5.62 -12.67
C ASN A 22 1.10 -4.95 -11.69
N CYS A 23 0.71 -3.81 -11.12
CA CYS A 23 1.52 -3.17 -10.09
C CYS A 23 1.66 -4.13 -8.89
N TYR A 24 2.87 -4.26 -8.36
CA TYR A 24 3.13 -4.97 -7.10
C TYR A 24 3.46 -3.92 -6.05
N LEU A 25 2.44 -3.44 -5.34
CA LEU A 25 2.65 -2.42 -4.32
C LEU A 25 3.24 -3.06 -3.05
N LEU A 26 4.16 -2.34 -2.42
CA LEU A 26 4.75 -2.65 -1.12
C LEU A 26 4.73 -1.40 -0.26
N PRO A 27 4.45 -1.48 1.04
CA PRO A 27 4.57 -0.33 1.92
C PRO A 27 6.06 -0.03 2.14
N VAL A 28 6.46 1.21 1.90
CA VAL A 28 7.89 1.62 1.97
C VAL A 28 8.12 2.86 2.82
N GLY A 29 7.07 3.42 3.43
CA GLY A 29 7.15 4.68 4.14
C GLY A 29 6.47 4.66 5.49
N ASN A 30 6.60 5.79 6.17
CA ASN A 30 6.01 6.00 7.48
C ASN A 30 4.48 5.98 7.38
N VAL A 31 3.87 5.22 8.27
CA VAL A 31 2.43 5.27 8.52
C VAL A 31 2.13 6.60 9.19
N THR A 32 1.23 7.41 8.61
CA THR A 32 0.78 8.66 9.23
C THR A 32 -0.70 8.60 9.54
N ALA A 33 -1.07 8.96 10.78
CA ALA A 33 -2.46 9.13 11.14
C ALA A 33 -2.93 10.52 10.69
N THR A 34 -3.98 10.57 9.88
CA THR A 34 -4.63 11.80 9.41
C THR A 34 -5.91 12.08 10.19
N ALA A 35 -6.32 13.35 10.26
CA ALA A 35 -7.56 13.77 10.91
C ALA A 35 -8.77 13.04 10.31
N GLY A 36 -9.65 12.49 11.17
CA GLY A 36 -10.84 11.74 10.73
C GLY A 36 -10.69 10.21 10.74
N ASN A 37 -9.81 9.65 11.58
CA ASN A 37 -9.59 8.20 11.75
C ASN A 37 -9.16 7.48 10.46
N ASN A 38 -8.41 8.18 9.60
CA ASN A 38 -7.80 7.61 8.42
C ASN A 38 -6.29 7.57 8.60
N VAL A 39 -5.69 6.50 8.10
CA VAL A 39 -4.27 6.22 8.14
C VAL A 39 -3.74 6.30 6.71
N SER A 40 -2.80 7.21 6.47
CA SER A 40 -2.09 7.30 5.20
C SER A 40 -0.84 6.43 5.26
N LEU A 41 -0.63 5.66 4.20
CA LEU A 41 0.51 4.76 4.03
C LEU A 41 1.12 4.98 2.65
N THR A 42 2.42 5.27 2.61
CA THR A 42 3.15 5.34 1.36
C THR A 42 3.51 3.93 0.87
N VAL A 43 3.08 3.62 -0.35
CA VAL A 43 3.40 2.37 -1.04
C VAL A 43 4.22 2.64 -2.30
N GLU A 44 5.08 1.70 -2.65
CA GLU A 44 5.88 1.72 -3.87
C GLU A 44 5.64 0.45 -4.68
N CYS A 45 5.49 0.62 -5.99
CA CYS A 45 5.43 -0.50 -6.92
C CYS A 45 6.84 -1.04 -7.18
N LYS A 46 7.16 -2.26 -6.74
CA LYS A 46 8.46 -2.89 -7.00
C LYS A 46 8.76 -3.10 -8.50
N THR A 47 7.73 -3.10 -9.33
CA THR A 47 7.84 -3.35 -10.78
C THR A 47 8.15 -2.09 -11.58
N CYS A 48 7.65 -0.92 -11.18
CA CYS A 48 7.84 0.33 -11.92
C CYS A 48 8.33 1.51 -11.06
N ASN A 49 8.70 1.26 -9.81
CA ASN A 49 9.16 2.24 -8.81
C ASN A 49 8.23 3.45 -8.63
N ARG A 50 6.95 3.28 -8.96
CA ARG A 50 5.94 4.31 -8.70
C ARG A 50 5.62 4.33 -7.22
N ARG A 51 5.78 5.49 -6.59
CA ARG A 51 5.30 5.76 -5.23
C ARG A 51 3.93 6.40 -5.26
N GLU A 52 3.09 6.02 -4.32
CA GLU A 52 1.79 6.62 -4.09
C GLU A 52 1.39 6.47 -2.62
N ASP A 53 0.55 7.40 -2.14
CA ASP A 53 -0.02 7.33 -0.81
C ASP A 53 -1.42 6.72 -0.90
N ILE A 54 -1.64 5.65 -0.14
CA ILE A 54 -2.95 5.05 0.04
C ILE A 54 -3.53 5.48 1.37
N PHE A 55 -4.85 5.62 1.43
CA PHE A 55 -5.57 5.97 2.64
C PHE A 55 -6.41 4.78 3.07
N LEU A 56 -6.09 4.25 4.23
CA LEU A 56 -6.82 3.18 4.89
C LEU A 56 -7.65 3.78 6.02
N THR A 57 -8.82 3.23 6.30
CA THR A 57 -9.50 3.55 7.56
C THR A 57 -8.73 2.95 8.73
N GLU A 58 -8.86 3.52 9.93
CA GLU A 58 -8.20 2.99 11.15
C GLU A 58 -8.52 1.51 11.39
N LYS A 59 -9.74 1.05 11.07
CA LYS A 59 -10.13 -0.36 11.17
C LYS A 59 -9.37 -1.25 10.19
N GLN A 60 -9.22 -0.82 8.94
CA GLN A 60 -8.45 -1.54 7.93
C GLN A 60 -6.97 -1.60 8.32
N TYR A 61 -6.44 -0.47 8.79
CA TYR A 61 -5.06 -0.40 9.28
C TYR A 61 -4.84 -1.33 10.46
N LYS A 62 -5.64 -1.24 11.54
CA LYS A 62 -5.49 -2.09 12.74
C LYS A 62 -5.62 -3.58 12.44
N THR A 63 -6.45 -3.97 11.49
CA THR A 63 -6.59 -5.37 11.06
C THR A 63 -5.28 -5.90 10.46
N GLN A 64 -4.48 -5.02 9.86
CA GLN A 64 -3.33 -5.39 9.03
C GLN A 64 -2.02 -4.75 9.51
N GLU A 65 -2.05 -4.04 10.62
CA GLU A 65 -0.95 -3.29 11.22
C GLU A 65 0.29 -4.18 11.37
N LYS A 66 0.12 -5.39 11.91
CA LYS A 66 1.22 -6.36 12.05
C LYS A 66 1.89 -6.73 10.72
N LEU A 67 1.13 -6.82 9.63
CA LEU A 67 1.65 -7.14 8.30
C LEU A 67 2.32 -5.92 7.67
N ILE A 68 1.69 -4.75 7.79
CA ILE A 68 2.20 -3.49 7.27
C ILE A 68 3.53 -3.15 7.95
N MET A 69 3.59 -3.17 9.29
CA MET A 69 4.81 -2.88 10.04
C MET A 69 5.95 -3.84 9.70
N LYS A 70 5.63 -5.15 9.57
CA LYS A 70 6.62 -6.14 9.17
C LYS A 70 7.18 -5.87 7.77
N GLU A 71 6.34 -5.54 6.79
CA GLU A 71 6.83 -5.26 5.43
C GLU A 71 7.60 -3.93 5.38
N VAL A 72 7.22 -2.91 6.16
CA VAL A 72 7.96 -1.63 6.27
C VAL A 72 9.34 -1.80 6.92
N GLU A 73 9.46 -2.63 7.97
CA GLU A 73 10.75 -2.91 8.63
C GLU A 73 11.73 -3.71 7.75
N HIS A 74 11.23 -4.38 6.71
CA HIS A 74 12.00 -5.23 5.81
C HIS A 74 12.45 -4.52 4.52
N VAL A 75 12.11 -3.23 4.34
CA VAL A 75 12.49 -2.38 3.20
C VAL A 75 13.81 -1.66 3.44
#